data_AF-A0A435BP04-F1
#
_entry.id   AF-A0A435BP04-F1
#
_cell.length_a   1.000
_cell.length_b   1.000
_cell.length_c   1.000
_cell.angle_alpha   90.00
_cell.angle_beta   90.00
_cell.angle_gamma   90.00
#
_symmetry.space_group_name_H-M   'P 1'
#
loop_
_entity.id
_entity.type
_entity.pdbx_description
1 polymer ?
#
loop_
_entity_poly.entity_id
_entity_poly.type
_entity_poly.pdbx_seq_one_letter_code
_entity_poly.pdbx_strand_id
1 'polypeptide(L)'
;MSILQKLVLASGSPRRIELLQQAGIEPDRVLPADVDETPLRAEHPRSLAKRLSKDKAEKAFASLKSEDDYAPGFVLAADTVVAVGRRILPKAETIDDASHCLR
;
A
#
# COMPACT_ATOMS: atom_id res chain seq x y z
N MET A 1 -2.06 14.98 28.43
CA MET A 1 -1.39 15.25 27.13
C MET A 1 -1.71 14.09 26.20
N SER A 2 -2.67 14.26 25.30
CA SER A 2 -2.88 13.28 24.23
C SER A 2 -1.79 13.53 23.19
N ILE A 3 -0.73 12.75 23.23
CA ILE A 3 0.28 12.74 22.18
C ILE A 3 -0.40 12.08 20.99
N LEU A 4 -0.96 12.86 20.06
CA LEU A 4 -1.38 12.35 18.76
C LEU A 4 -0.13 11.74 18.13
N GLN A 5 -0.06 10.42 18.10
CA GLN A 5 1.01 9.69 17.43
C GLN A 5 0.92 10.01 15.94
N LYS A 6 2.03 10.43 15.32
CA LYS A 6 2.06 10.76 13.89
C LYS A 6 1.66 9.52 13.08
N LEU A 7 0.86 9.71 12.05
CA LEU A 7 0.47 8.69 11.08
C LEU A 7 1.13 8.97 9.73
N VAL A 8 1.96 8.04 9.26
CA VAL A 8 2.52 8.07 7.92
C VAL A 8 1.78 7.09 7.02
N LEU A 9 1.23 7.57 5.91
CA LEU A 9 0.64 6.74 4.88
C LEU A 9 1.72 6.30 3.88
N ALA A 10 2.06 5.02 3.90
CA ALA A 10 3.03 4.39 2.99
C ALA A 10 2.44 4.09 1.60
N SER A 11 1.66 5.02 1.03
CA SER A 11 0.99 4.84 -0.25
C SER A 11 0.78 6.14 -1.01
N GLY A 12 1.12 6.16 -2.29
CA GLY A 12 0.82 7.27 -3.19
C GLY A 12 -0.56 7.24 -3.84
N SER A 13 -1.49 6.38 -3.38
CA SER A 13 -2.81 6.26 -4.01
C SER A 13 -3.77 7.36 -3.53
N PRO A 14 -4.30 8.22 -4.42
CA PRO A 14 -5.27 9.27 -4.05
C PRO A 14 -6.49 8.69 -3.33
N ARG A 15 -7.02 7.56 -3.82
CA ARG A 15 -8.15 6.84 -3.21
C ARG A 15 -7.91 6.44 -1.76
N ARG A 16 -6.67 6.11 -1.36
CA ARG A 16 -6.36 5.74 0.03
C ARG A 16 -6.31 6.96 0.95
N ILE A 17 -5.86 8.10 0.44
CA ILE A 17 -5.92 9.38 1.15
C ILE A 17 -7.38 9.76 1.37
N GLU A 18 -8.20 9.70 0.33
CA GLU A 18 -9.64 9.96 0.40
C GLU A 18 -10.35 9.06 1.42
N LEU A 19 -10.02 7.75 1.46
CA LEU A 19 -10.58 6.82 2.44
C LEU A 19 -10.22 7.20 3.89
N LEU A 20 -8.99 7.64 4.15
CA LEU A 20 -8.60 8.13 5.47
C LEU A 20 -9.36 9.40 5.82
N GLN A 21 -9.47 10.35 4.88
CA GLN A 21 -10.21 11.59 5.07
C GLN A 21 -11.69 11.34 5.35
N GLN A 22 -12.32 10.38 4.67
CA GLN A 22 -13.70 9.95 4.94
C GLN A 22 -13.87 9.40 6.36
N ALA A 23 -12.82 8.78 6.92
CA ALA A 23 -12.79 8.33 8.30
C ALA A 23 -12.40 9.43 9.31
N GLY A 24 -12.22 10.69 8.86
CA GLY A 24 -11.78 11.80 9.69
C GLY A 24 -10.31 11.74 10.10
N ILE A 25 -9.49 10.99 9.35
CA ILE A 25 -8.07 10.79 9.61
C ILE A 25 -7.27 11.50 8.51
N GLU A 26 -6.42 12.44 8.89
CA GLU A 26 -5.44 13.05 7.99
C GLU A 26 -4.06 12.50 8.34
N PRO A 27 -3.35 11.85 7.39
CA PRO A 27 -1.99 11.40 7.65
C PRO A 27 -1.05 12.60 7.74
N ASP A 28 -0.19 12.64 8.75
CA ASP A 28 0.85 13.66 8.90
C ASP A 28 1.84 13.68 7.73
N ARG A 29 1.99 12.56 7.04
CA ARG A 29 2.87 12.42 5.89
C ARG A 29 2.40 11.32 4.94
N VAL A 30 2.56 11.56 3.64
CA VAL A 30 2.44 10.55 2.60
C VAL A 30 3.84 10.17 2.13
N LEU A 31 4.21 8.90 2.25
CA LEU A 31 5.53 8.38 1.90
C LEU A 31 5.40 7.09 1.08
N PRO A 32 5.17 7.18 -0.24
CA PRO A 32 5.01 6.00 -1.09
C PRO A 32 6.25 5.10 -1.03
N ALA A 33 6.06 3.82 -0.72
CA ALA A 33 7.12 2.82 -0.76
C ALA A 33 7.05 2.02 -2.07
N ASP A 34 8.12 2.09 -2.85
CA ASP A 34 8.28 1.29 -4.06
C ASP A 34 8.80 -0.10 -3.72
N VAL A 35 8.11 -1.18 -4.06
CA VAL A 35 8.53 -2.56 -3.74
C VAL A 35 8.31 -3.43 -4.97
N ASP A 36 9.01 -4.57 -5.03
CA ASP A 36 8.75 -5.54 -6.08
C ASP A 36 7.36 -6.17 -5.89
N GLU A 37 6.42 -5.78 -6.76
CA GLU A 37 5.04 -6.26 -6.75
C GLU A 37 4.86 -7.61 -7.46
N THR A 38 5.95 -8.20 -8.01
CA THR A 38 5.89 -9.47 -8.73
C THR A 38 5.39 -10.58 -7.80
N PRO A 39 4.34 -11.35 -8.20
CA PRO A 39 3.88 -12.48 -7.42
C PRO A 39 4.95 -13.58 -7.32
N LEU A 40 5.11 -14.15 -6.13
CA LEU A 40 5.95 -15.33 -5.94
C LEU A 40 5.32 -16.56 -6.60
N ARG A 41 6.12 -17.59 -6.84
CA ARG A 41 5.64 -18.85 -7.43
C ARG A 41 4.51 -19.44 -6.59
N ALA A 42 3.36 -19.67 -7.23
CA ALA A 42 2.15 -20.21 -6.61
C ALA A 42 1.57 -19.37 -5.46
N GLU A 43 1.95 -18.08 -5.36
CA GLU A 43 1.41 -17.17 -4.36
C GLU A 43 -0.09 -16.95 -4.57
N HIS A 44 -0.86 -17.11 -3.50
CA HIS A 44 -2.30 -16.87 -3.55
C HIS A 44 -2.60 -15.36 -3.54
N PRO A 45 -3.64 -14.86 -4.24
CA PRO A 45 -3.97 -13.43 -4.27
C PRO A 45 -4.00 -12.74 -2.89
N ARG A 46 -4.62 -13.40 -1.90
CA ARG A 46 -4.66 -12.91 -0.51
C ARG A 46 -3.28 -12.83 0.16
N SER A 47 -2.42 -13.81 -0.13
CA SER A 47 -1.04 -13.84 0.39
C SER A 47 -0.21 -12.73 -0.24
N LEU A 48 -0.36 -12.51 -1.55
CA LEU A 48 0.28 -11.41 -2.27
C LEU A 48 -0.10 -10.06 -1.66
N ALA A 49 -1.40 -9.76 -1.53
CA ALA A 49 -1.84 -8.49 -0.95
C ALA A 49 -1.29 -8.27 0.46
N LYS A 50 -1.28 -9.32 1.30
CA LYS A 50 -0.71 -9.25 2.65
C LYS A 50 0.79 -8.98 2.61
N ARG A 51 1.55 -9.71 1.79
CA ARG A 51 3.00 -9.54 1.64
C ARG A 51 3.32 -8.13 1.15
N LEU A 52 2.73 -7.68 0.04
CA LEU A 52 2.99 -6.35 -0.51
C LEU A 52 2.62 -5.22 0.45
N SER A 53 1.51 -5.35 1.18
CA SER A 53 1.16 -4.36 2.21
C SER A 53 2.21 -4.30 3.34
N LYS A 54 2.76 -5.46 3.74
CA LYS A 54 3.81 -5.56 4.75
C LYS A 54 5.13 -4.98 4.23
N ASP A 55 5.57 -5.39 3.04
CA ASP A 55 6.81 -4.94 2.42
C ASP A 55 6.82 -3.41 2.26
N LYS A 56 5.69 -2.82 1.85
CA LYS A 56 5.52 -1.36 1.77
C LYS A 56 5.66 -0.67 3.13
N ALA A 57 5.04 -1.22 4.17
CA ALA A 57 5.15 -0.69 5.53
C ALA A 57 6.60 -0.78 6.05
N GLU A 58 7.24 -1.93 5.89
CA GLU A 58 8.62 -2.16 6.35
C GLU A 58 9.62 -1.27 5.61
N LYS A 59 9.47 -1.10 4.30
CA LYS A 59 10.31 -0.20 3.51
C LYS A 59 10.13 1.27 3.93
N ALA A 60 8.88 1.74 4.05
CA ALA A 60 8.62 3.10 4.52
C ALA A 60 9.16 3.34 5.93
N PHE A 61 9.00 2.37 6.84
CA PHE A 61 9.54 2.44 8.19
C PHE A 61 11.07 2.49 8.22
N ALA A 62 11.74 1.70 7.39
CA ALA A 62 13.19 1.74 7.26
C ALA A 62 13.67 3.10 6.74
N SER A 63 12.99 3.69 5.75
CA SER A 63 13.29 5.04 5.25
C SER A 63 13.11 6.09 6.33
N LEU A 64 11.99 6.08 7.07
CA LEU A 64 11.76 7.02 8.18
C LEU A 64 12.84 6.93 9.25
N LYS A 65 13.26 5.72 9.62
CA LYS A 65 14.32 5.51 10.62
C LYS A 65 15.68 6.05 10.22
N SER A 66 15.93 6.23 8.92
CA SER A 66 17.20 6.77 8.41
C SER A 66 17.23 8.29 8.35
N GLU A 67 16.12 8.97 8.66
CA GLU A 67 16.05 10.44 8.72
C GLU A 67 16.53 10.96 10.08
N ASP A 68 17.29 12.07 10.07
CA ASP A 68 17.84 12.69 11.28
C ASP A 68 16.73 13.14 12.26
N ASP A 69 15.57 13.51 11.74
CA ASP A 69 14.41 14.02 12.49
C ASP A 69 13.39 12.92 12.83
N TYR A 70 13.82 11.65 12.85
CA TYR A 70 12.93 10.52 13.11
C TYR A 70 12.18 10.67 14.43
N ALA A 71 10.85 10.70 14.34
CA ALA A 71 9.95 10.66 15.48
C ALA A 71 9.13 9.36 15.45
N PRO A 72 8.96 8.66 16.60
CA PRO A 72 8.08 7.51 16.69
C PRO A 72 6.65 7.84 16.24
N GLY A 73 6.03 6.91 15.51
CA GLY A 73 4.67 7.05 14.99
C GLY A 73 4.18 5.75 14.35
N PHE A 74 3.00 5.80 13.75
CA PHE A 74 2.39 4.69 13.03
C PHE A 74 2.68 4.78 11.54
N VAL A 75 3.01 3.65 10.92
CA VAL A 75 3.08 3.50 9.46
C VAL A 75 1.90 2.67 9.01
N LEU A 76 1.09 3.22 8.12
CA LEU A 76 -0.04 2.54 7.49
C LEU A 76 0.27 2.26 6.03
N ALA A 77 0.24 0.99 5.64
CA ALA A 77 0.36 0.57 4.25
C ALA A 77 -0.82 -0.32 3.86
N ALA A 78 -1.11 -0.39 2.58
CA ALA A 78 -2.12 -1.28 2.03
C ALA A 78 -1.76 -1.69 0.61
N ASP A 79 -2.23 -2.87 0.22
CA ASP A 79 -2.16 -3.36 -1.14
C ASP A 79 -3.52 -3.90 -1.59
N THR A 80 -3.76 -3.95 -2.89
CA THR A 80 -5.04 -4.35 -3.46
C THR A 80 -4.79 -5.26 -4.64
N VAL A 81 -5.21 -6.51 -4.51
CA VAL A 81 -5.08 -7.53 -5.55
C VAL A 81 -6.49 -7.92 -6.02
N VAL A 82 -6.69 -7.89 -7.33
CA VAL A 82 -7.91 -8.39 -7.98
C VAL A 82 -7.64 -9.79 -8.53
N ALA A 83 -8.58 -10.71 -8.36
CA ALA A 83 -8.43 -12.08 -8.85
C ALA A 83 -9.77 -12.73 -9.22
N VAL A 84 -9.71 -13.68 -10.16
CA VAL A 84 -10.80 -14.62 -10.48
C VAL A 84 -10.32 -16.03 -10.14
N GLY A 85 -10.90 -16.62 -9.09
CA GLY A 85 -10.38 -17.85 -8.51
C GLY A 85 -8.93 -17.66 -8.03
N ARG A 86 -7.98 -18.36 -8.64
CA ARG A 86 -6.54 -18.24 -8.35
C ARG A 86 -5.79 -17.33 -9.32
N ARG A 87 -6.41 -16.86 -10.39
CA ARG A 87 -5.78 -16.00 -11.40
C ARG A 87 -5.76 -14.57 -10.88
N ILE A 88 -4.57 -14.03 -10.67
CA ILE A 88 -4.36 -12.61 -10.36
C ILE A 88 -4.53 -11.81 -11.64
N LEU A 89 -5.31 -10.74 -11.57
CA LEU A 89 -5.47 -9.79 -12.66
C LEU A 89 -4.43 -8.68 -12.51
N PRO A 90 -3.64 -8.37 -13.55
CA PRO A 90 -2.65 -7.30 -13.48
C PRO A 90 -3.35 -5.93 -13.39
N LYS A 91 -2.58 -4.89 -13.04
CA LYS A 91 -3.02 -3.53 -13.28
C LYS A 91 -3.23 -3.36 -14.78
N ALA A 92 -4.38 -2.80 -15.15
CA ALA A 92 -4.67 -2.51 -16.55
C ALA A 92 -4.02 -1.18 -16.91
N GLU A 93 -2.84 -1.25 -17.52
CA GLU A 93 -2.11 -0.08 -18.02
C GLU A 93 -2.63 0.32 -19.42
N THR A 94 -3.29 -0.60 -20.12
CA THR A 94 -3.90 -0.37 -21.45
C THR A 94 -5.39 -0.76 -21.50
N ILE A 95 -6.09 -0.29 -22.53
CA ILE A 95 -7.48 -0.66 -22.81
C ILE A 95 -7.61 -2.17 -23.09
N ASP A 96 -6.60 -2.76 -23.73
CA ASP A 96 -6.56 -4.20 -24.01
C ASP A 96 -6.39 -5.01 -22.72
N ASP A 97 -5.52 -4.57 -21.81
CA ASP A 97 -5.39 -5.17 -20.47
C ASP A 97 -6.72 -5.12 -19.71
N ALA A 98 -7.37 -3.96 -19.73
CA ALA A 98 -8.67 -3.77 -19.08
C ALA A 98 -9.72 -4.71 -19.69
N SER A 99 -9.80 -4.78 -21.02
CA SER A 99 -10.74 -5.64 -21.75
C SER A 99 -10.49 -7.12 -21.44
N HIS A 100 -9.23 -7.54 -21.35
CA HIS A 100 -8.85 -8.91 -20.97
C HIS A 100 -9.17 -9.23 -19.49
N CYS A 101 -9.15 -8.23 -18.61
CA CYS A 101 -9.51 -8.39 -17.20
C CYS A 101 -11.03 -8.42 -16.97
N LEU A 102 -11.83 -7.79 -17.83
CA LEU A 102 -13.29 -7.68 -17.69
C LEU A 102 -14.08 -8.80 -18.41
N ARG A 103 -13.43 -9.58 -19.28
CA ARG A 103 -14.01 -10.74 -19.96
C ARG A 103 -13.80 -12.02 -19.15
#